data_AF-Q798P9-F1
#
_entry.id   AF-Q798P9-F1
#
_cell.length_a   1.000
_cell.length_b   1.000
_cell.length_c   1.000
_cell.angle_alpha   90.00
_cell.angle_beta   90.00
_cell.angle_gamma   90.00
#
_symmetry.space_group_name_H-M   'P 1'
#
loop_
_entity.id
_entity.type
_entity.pdbx_description
1 polymer ?
#
loop_
_entity_poly.entity_id
_entity_poly.type
_entity_poly.pdbx_seq_one_letter_code
_entity_poly.pdbx_strand_id
1 'polypeptide(L)' 'EKLAGDWAAAEACFVEIVGRFARRPTLQDIATSLDEMTLLHEEVSRMLETQEEMIKKTSNAIAYGC' A
#
# COMPACT_ATOMS: atom_id res chain seq x y z
N GLU A 1 -16.12 0.21 10.22
CA GLU A 1 -14.68 0.49 10.33
C GLU A 1 -14.02 0.14 8.99
N LYS A 2 -13.75 1.14 8.15
CA LYS A 2 -12.98 1.00 6.91
C LYS A 2 -11.94 2.10 6.96
N LEU A 3 -10.67 1.72 7.09
CA LEU A 3 -9.53 2.63 6.98
C LEU A 3 -9.67 3.41 5.67
N ALA A 4 -9.46 4.73 5.67
CA ALA A 4 -9.54 5.53 4.45
C ALA A 4 -8.30 5.24 3.58
N GLY A 5 -8.44 4.24 2.73
CA GLY A 5 -7.45 3.81 1.77
C GLY A 5 -7.98 2.60 1.02
N ASP A 6 -7.70 2.52 -0.29
CA ASP A 6 -8.04 1.39 -1.15
C ASP A 6 -7.17 0.15 -0.83
N TRP A 7 -7.22 -0.31 0.43
CA TRP A 7 -6.52 -1.50 0.90
C TRP A 7 -6.87 -2.75 0.08
N ALA A 8 -8.12 -2.84 -0.39
CA ALA A 8 -8.56 -3.89 -1.29
C ALA A 8 -7.85 -3.85 -2.65
N ALA A 9 -7.51 -2.66 -3.15
CA ALA A 9 -6.75 -2.52 -4.40
C ALA A 9 -5.27 -2.89 -4.19
N ALA A 10 -4.68 -2.49 -3.06
CA ALA A 10 -3.32 -2.87 -2.70
C ALA A 10 -3.18 -4.40 -2.54
N GLU A 11 -4.15 -5.04 -1.87
CA GLU A 11 -4.21 -6.49 -1.71
C GLU A 11 -4.38 -7.21 -3.07
N ALA A 12 -5.28 -6.73 -3.93
CA ALA A 12 -5.46 -7.29 -5.26
C ALA A 12 -4.18 -7.23 -6.10
N CYS A 13 -3.44 -6.11 -6.03
CA CYS A 13 -2.16 -5.94 -6.69
C CYS A 13 -1.12 -6.94 -6.17
N PHE A 14 -1.01 -7.11 -4.85
CA PHE A 14 -0.12 -8.11 -4.25
C PHE A 14 -0.44 -9.54 -4.73
N VAL A 15 -1.71 -9.92 -4.72
CA VAL A 15 -2.16 -11.25 -5.14
C VAL A 15 -1.89 -11.49 -6.63
N GLU A 16 -2.06 -10.47 -7.48
CA GLU A 16 -1.70 -10.54 -8.89
C GLU A 16 -0.20 -10.77 -9.11
N ILE A 17 0.66 -10.01 -8.41
CA ILE A 17 2.12 -10.15 -8.51
C ILE A 17 2.55 -11.54 -8.05
N VAL A 18 2.03 -12.01 -6.91
CA VAL A 18 2.35 -13.33 -6.36
C VAL A 18 1.79 -14.46 -7.25
N GLY A 19 0.62 -14.24 -7.87
CA GLY A 19 -0.02 -15.19 -8.78
C GLY A 19 0.70 -15.37 -10.12
N ARG A 20 1.53 -14.40 -10.53
CA ARG A 20 2.34 -14.46 -11.76
C ARG A 20 3.57 -15.36 -11.63
N PHE A 21 4.03 -15.68 -10.42
CA PHE A 21 5.19 -16.55 -10.25
C PHE A 21 4.91 -17.94 -10.84
N ALA A 22 5.60 -18.24 -11.94
CA ALA A 22 5.60 -19.58 -12.51
C ALA A 22 6.24 -20.59 -11.55
N ARG A 23 5.89 -21.87 -11.69
CA ARG A 23 6.45 -22.97 -10.87
C ARG A 23 7.99 -23.07 -10.92
N ARG A 24 8.60 -22.50 -11.96
CA ARG A 24 10.04 -22.22 -12.09
C ARG A 24 10.21 -20.83 -12.70
N PRO A 25 10.30 -19.78 -11.90
CA PRO A 25 10.47 -18.44 -12.42
C PRO A 25 11.90 -18.29 -12.96
N THR A 26 12.07 -17.47 -13.98
CA THR A 26 13.41 -17.08 -14.46
C THR A 26 13.93 -15.94 -13.60
N LEU A 27 15.25 -15.71 -13.61
CA LEU A 27 15.86 -14.65 -12.82
C LEU A 27 15.34 -13.26 -13.21
N GLN A 28 14.96 -13.08 -14.47
CA GLN A 28 14.32 -11.88 -14.99
C GLN A 28 12.88 -11.73 -14.47
N ASP A 29 12.12 -12.83 -14.41
CA ASP A 29 10.76 -12.87 -13.85
C ASP A 29 10.76 -12.40 -12.38
N ILE A 30 11.70 -12.91 -11.59
CA ILE A 30 11.88 -12.52 -10.19
C ILE A 30 12.27 -11.05 -10.07
N ALA A 31 13.18 -10.55 -10.92
CA ALA A 31 13.61 -9.16 -10.90
C ALA A 31 12.45 -8.20 -11.23
N THR A 32 11.60 -8.56 -12.21
CA THR A 32 10.41 -7.79 -12.55
C THR A 32 9.38 -7.81 -11.41
N SER A 33 9.09 -8.97 -10.82
CA SER A 33 8.18 -9.04 -9.67
C SER A 33 8.70 -8.29 -8.44
N LEU A 34 10.02 -8.22 -8.24
CA LEU A 34 10.62 -7.45 -7.14
C LEU A 34 10.44 -5.94 -7.32
N ASP A 35 10.59 -5.44 -8.55
CA ASP A 35 10.34 -4.03 -8.88
C ASP A 35 8.86 -3.67 -8.62
N GLU A 36 7.94 -4.51 -9.10
CA GLU A 36 6.50 -4.36 -8.87
C GLU A 36 6.14 -4.40 -7.36
N MET A 37 6.74 -5.30 -6.59
CA MET A 37 6.55 -5.35 -5.13
C MET A 37 7.12 -4.12 -4.42
N THR A 38 8.21 -3.56 -4.91
CA THR A 38 8.82 -2.35 -4.34
C THR A 38 7.91 -1.14 -4.53
N LEU A 39 7.33 -0.99 -5.73
CA LEU A 39 6.33 0.04 -6.02
C LEU A 39 5.09 -0.10 -5.14
N LEU A 40 4.59 -1.32 -4.97
CA LEU A 40 3.44 -1.58 -4.09
C LEU A 40 3.74 -1.23 -2.62
N HIS A 41 4.95 -1.53 -2.14
CA HIS A 41 5.38 -1.16 -0.80
C HIS A 41 5.41 0.36 -0.61
N GLU A 42 5.92 1.11 -1.59
CA GLU A 42 5.89 2.59 -1.55
C GLU A 42 4.46 3.15 -1.55
N GLU A 43 3.55 2.57 -2.34
CA GLU A 43 2.13 2.95 -2.36
C GLU A 43 1.48 2.73 -0.98
N VAL A 44 1.64 1.54 -0.40
CA VAL A 44 1.11 1.22 0.92
C VAL A 44 1.69 2.12 2.00
N SER A 45 3.00 2.42 1.94
CA SER A 45 3.64 3.35 2.88
C SER A 45 3.05 4.75 2.76
N ARG A 46 2.87 5.27 1.54
CA ARG A 46 2.21 6.57 1.31
C ARG A 46 0.77 6.60 1.81
N MET A 47 0.01 5.51 1.65
CA MET A 47 -1.35 5.39 2.17
C MET A 47 -1.38 5.45 3.70
N LEU A 48 -0.45 4.76 4.38
CA LEU A 48 -0.30 4.79 5.83
C LEU A 48 0.08 6.19 6.33
N GLU A 49 1.06 6.84 5.70
CA GLU A 49 1.47 8.21 6.04
C GLU A 49 0.32 9.21 5.84
N THR A 50 -0.43 9.09 4.75
CA THR A 50 -1.60 9.96 4.47
C THR A 50 -2.70 9.76 5.50
N GLN A 51 -2.95 8.52 5.92
CA GLN A 51 -3.88 8.17 6.98
C GLN A 51 -3.45 8.79 8.33
N GLU A 52 -2.18 8.68 8.69
CA GLU A 52 -1.64 9.30 9.91
C GLU A 52 -1.77 10.83 9.90
N GLU A 53 -1.46 11.48 8.79
CA GLU A 53 -1.59 12.94 8.64
C GLU A 53 -3.06 13.40 8.71
N MET A 54 -3.99 12.64 8.13
CA MET A 54 -5.43 12.91 8.26
C MET A 54 -5.93 12.79 9.71
N ILE A 55 -5.46 11.77 10.45
CA ILE A 55 -5.78 11.60 11.87
C ILE A 55 -5.23 12.77 12.70
N LYS A 56 -3.96 13.15 12.51
CA LYS A 56 -3.34 14.29 13.22
C LYS A 56 -4.08 15.60 12.94
N LYS A 57 -4.43 15.87 11.68
CA LYS A 57 -5.19 17.07 11.30
C LYS A 57 -6.58 17.11 11.94
N THR A 58 -7.26 15.98 12.02
CA THR A 58 -8.57 15.87 12.69
C THR A 58 -8.43 16.11 14.19
N SER A 59 -7.40 15.54 14.83
CA SER A 59 -7.13 15.77 16.26
C SER A 59 -6.78 17.23 16.56
N ASN A 60 -6.07 17.92 15.66
CA ASN A 60 -5.73 19.34 15.84
C ASN A 60 -6.93 20.27 15.57
N ALA A 61 -7.91 19.85 14.76
CA ALA A 61 -9.17 20.59 14.58
C ALA A 61 -10.04 20.61 15.84
N ILE A 62 -9.94 19.60 16.71
CA ILE A 62 -10.67 19.52 17.98
C ILE A 62 -10.03 20.45 19.04
N ALA A 63 -8.73 20.74 18.95
CA ALA A 63 -8.02 21.57 19.93
C ALA A 63 -8.26 23.08 19.82
N TYR A 64 -8.82 23.58 18.70
CA TYR A 64 -9.12 25.00 18.49
C TYR A 64 -10.60 25.37 18.72
N GLY A 65 -11.39 24.46 19.29
CA GLY A 65 -12.81 24.66 19.59
C GLY A 65 -13.11 24.70 21.09
N CYS A 66 -12.48 25.62 21.82
CA CYS A 66 -12.90 26.08 23.15
C CYS A 66 -12.63 27.58 23.27
#